data_AF-A0AAW7LCL1-F1
#
_entry.id   AF-A0AAW7LCL1-F1
#
_cell.length_a   1.000
_cell.length_b   1.000
_cell.length_c   1.000
_cell.angle_alpha   90.00
_cell.angle_beta   90.00
_cell.angle_gamma   90.00
#
_symmetry.space_group_name_H-M   'P 1'
#
loop_
_entity.id
_entity.type
_entity.pdbx_description
1 polymer ?
#
loop_
_entity_poly.entity_id
_entity_poly.type
_entity_poly.pdbx_seq_one_letter_code
_entity_poly.pdbx_strand_id
1 'polypeptide(L)'
;MDIANIPNKPGTKYYVSAYTNVTGGTISMRGYGDLTASQRVSYALTASVAGPMSMNYSVKSGNPTVTVTNILICTWDEYQANKTLLDGIGYFTGDTMPQA
;
A
#
# COMPACT_ATOMS: atom_id res chain seq x y z
N MET A 1 9.98 -3.68 -4.23
CA MET A 1 9.76 -2.62 -5.23
C MET A 1 9.64 -1.31 -4.49
N ASP A 2 10.42 -0.30 -4.85
CA ASP A 2 10.34 1.03 -4.22
C ASP A 2 9.13 1.80 -4.76
N ILE A 3 8.38 2.43 -3.86
CA ILE A 3 7.15 3.18 -4.17
C ILE A 3 7.26 4.68 -3.87
N ALA A 4 8.33 5.10 -3.20
CA ALA A 4 8.64 6.51 -2.98
C ALA A 4 10.14 6.73 -2.90
N ASN A 5 10.63 7.80 -3.51
CA ASN A 5 12.05 8.16 -3.50
C ASN A 5 12.46 8.98 -2.26
N ILE A 6 11.49 9.49 -1.50
CA ILE A 6 11.74 10.19 -0.24
C ILE A 6 12.04 9.15 0.84
N PRO A 7 13.18 9.26 1.55
CA PRO A 7 13.50 8.33 2.62
C PRO A 7 12.48 8.38 3.75
N ASN A 8 12.06 7.22 4.22
CA ASN A 8 11.28 7.09 5.45
C ASN A 8 12.19 7.33 6.68
N LYS A 9 11.57 7.66 7.82
CA LYS A 9 12.25 7.91 9.09
C LYS A 9 12.18 6.65 9.98
N PRO A 10 13.32 6.07 10.40
CA PRO A 10 13.32 4.96 11.34
C PRO A 10 12.54 5.25 12.63
N GLY A 11 11.81 4.26 13.11
CA GLY A 11 10.93 4.37 14.28
C GLY A 11 9.57 5.01 14.00
N THR A 12 9.37 5.65 12.84
CA THR A 12 8.08 6.22 12.48
C THR A 12 7.15 5.15 11.92
N LYS A 13 5.91 5.14 12.42
CA LYS A 13 4.83 4.30 11.88
C LYS A 13 4.16 5.02 10.71
N TYR A 14 4.03 4.32 9.60
CA TYR A 14 3.40 4.80 8.38
C TYR A 14 2.14 4.01 8.08
N TYR A 15 1.17 4.67 7.44
CA TYR A 15 0.08 4.03 6.73
C TYR A 15 0.39 4.04 5.24
N VAL A 16 0.31 2.86 4.62
CA VAL A 16 0.50 2.68 3.18
C VAL A 16 -0.80 2.13 2.60
N SER A 17 -1.31 2.79 1.57
CA SER A 17 -2.47 2.30 0.81
C SER A 17 -2.21 2.46 -0.68
N ALA A 18 -2.40 1.40 -1.45
CA ALA A 18 -2.15 1.42 -2.90
C ALA A 18 -3.10 0.47 -3.63
N TYR A 19 -3.45 0.80 -4.87
CA TYR A 19 -4.16 -0.12 -5.74
C TYR A 19 -3.14 -1.06 -6.36
N THR A 20 -3.33 -2.36 -6.16
CA THR A 20 -2.39 -3.38 -6.64
C THR A 20 -3.12 -4.31 -7.58
N ASN A 21 -2.73 -4.30 -8.86
CA ASN A 21 -3.24 -5.19 -9.88
C ASN A 21 -2.26 -6.35 -10.08
N VAL A 22 -2.76 -7.57 -9.88
CA VAL A 22 -1.98 -8.81 -10.05
C VAL A 22 -2.65 -9.65 -11.12
N THR A 23 -1.88 -10.06 -12.13
CA THR A 23 -2.35 -10.93 -13.22
C THR A 23 -1.35 -12.06 -13.45
N GLY A 24 -1.81 -13.23 -13.91
CA GLY A 24 -0.93 -14.34 -14.27
C GLY A 24 -0.33 -15.13 -13.09
N GLY A 25 -0.79 -14.92 -11.86
CA GLY A 25 -0.32 -15.66 -10.69
C GLY A 25 -0.80 -15.07 -9.36
N THR A 26 -0.18 -15.54 -8.28
CA THR A 26 -0.45 -15.07 -6.91
C THR A 26 0.83 -14.50 -6.31
N ILE A 27 0.72 -13.37 -5.63
CA ILE A 27 1.79 -12.83 -4.80
C ILE A 27 1.39 -12.84 -3.32
N SER A 28 2.37 -12.79 -2.43
CA SER A 28 2.16 -12.58 -1.00
C SER A 28 2.90 -11.34 -0.55
N MET A 29 2.15 -10.37 -0.03
CA MET A 29 2.65 -9.06 0.37
C MET A 29 2.90 -8.99 1.87
N ARG A 30 4.09 -8.51 2.24
CA ARG A 30 4.46 -8.33 3.64
C ARG A 30 3.55 -7.28 4.29
N GLY A 31 2.86 -7.67 5.38
CA GLY A 31 1.96 -6.78 6.11
C GLY A 31 0.51 -6.79 5.61
N TYR A 32 0.18 -7.58 4.59
CA TYR A 32 -1.19 -7.73 4.08
C TYR A 32 -1.61 -9.20 3.95
N GLY A 33 -0.88 -9.99 3.15
CA GLY A 33 -1.21 -11.38 2.85
C GLY A 33 -1.20 -11.69 1.36
N ASP A 34 -1.88 -12.76 0.98
CA ASP A 34 -1.93 -13.24 -0.41
C ASP A 34 -2.88 -12.40 -1.26
N LEU A 35 -2.46 -12.15 -2.50
CA LEU A 35 -3.15 -11.32 -3.47
C LEU A 35 -3.21 -12.05 -4.81
N THR A 36 -4.44 -12.35 -5.25
CA THR A 36 -4.74 -13.13 -6.46
C THR A 36 -5.42 -12.30 -7.56
N ALA A 37 -5.90 -11.10 -7.23
CA ALA A 37 -6.64 -10.22 -8.12
C ALA A 37 -6.42 -8.76 -7.72
N SER A 38 -6.91 -7.85 -8.56
CA SER A 38 -6.76 -6.41 -8.35
C SER A 38 -7.59 -5.92 -7.19
N GLN A 39 -6.95 -5.25 -6.23
CA GLN A 39 -7.64 -4.60 -5.12
C GLN A 39 -6.77 -3.54 -4.45
N ARG A 40 -7.43 -2.71 -3.63
CA ARG A 40 -6.79 -1.81 -2.68
C ARG A 40 -6.14 -2.62 -1.56
N VAL A 41 -4.85 -2.41 -1.38
CA VAL A 41 -4.07 -3.00 -0.29
C VAL A 41 -3.69 -1.88 0.67
N SER A 42 -4.07 -2.03 1.94
CA SER A 42 -3.80 -1.06 2.99
C SER A 42 -3.19 -1.75 4.20
N TYR A 43 -2.09 -1.21 4.71
CA TYR A 43 -1.42 -1.73 5.90
C TYR A 43 -0.60 -0.66 6.61
N ALA A 44 -0.33 -0.88 7.88
CA ALA A 44 0.57 -0.03 8.66
C ALA A 44 1.90 -0.75 8.90
N LEU A 45 2.99 -0.01 8.86
CA LEU A 45 4.32 -0.53 9.14
C LEU A 45 5.15 0.49 9.93
N THR A 46 6.02 0.00 10.80
CA THR A 46 7.03 0.84 11.45
C THR A 46 8.32 0.74 10.66
N ALA A 47 8.84 1.87 10.20
CA ALA A 47 10.10 1.93 9.47
C ALA A 47 11.27 1.50 10.37
N SER A 48 12.05 0.52 9.92
CA SER A 48 13.24 0.04 10.64
C SER A 48 14.54 0.65 10.14
N VAL A 49 14.59 1.13 8.90
CA VAL A 49 15.79 1.65 8.23
C VAL A 49 15.45 2.90 7.45
N ALA A 50 16.39 3.84 7.35
CA ALA A 50 16.22 5.02 6.51
C ALA A 50 16.43 4.62 5.05
N GLY A 51 15.43 4.82 4.21
CA GLY A 51 15.49 4.50 2.79
C GLY A 51 14.14 4.69 2.09
N PRO A 52 14.08 4.49 0.77
CA PRO A 52 12.83 4.49 0.01
C PRO A 52 11.76 3.63 0.69
N MET A 53 10.51 4.09 0.68
CA MET A 53 9.40 3.21 1.07
C MET A 53 9.24 2.14 0.00
N SER A 54 9.17 0.86 0.39
CA SER A 54 9.05 -0.25 -0.55
C SER A 54 7.86 -1.15 -0.23
N MET A 55 7.18 -1.61 -1.29
CA MET A 55 6.25 -2.73 -1.21
C MET A 55 7.03 -4.02 -1.49
N ASN A 56 7.10 -4.87 -0.46
CA ASN A 56 7.79 -6.15 -0.52
C ASN A 56 6.78 -7.26 -0.73
N TYR A 57 6.97 -8.05 -1.79
CA TYR A 57 6.16 -9.21 -2.08
C TYR A 57 7.03 -10.40 -2.49
N SER A 58 6.45 -11.59 -2.39
CA SER A 58 7.01 -12.84 -2.92
C SER A 58 6.02 -13.47 -3.88
N VAL A 59 6.52 -14.15 -4.91
CA VAL A 59 5.67 -14.93 -5.82
C VAL A 59 5.28 -16.23 -5.11
N LYS A 60 3.99 -16.55 -5.08
CA LYS A 60 3.47 -17.80 -4.54
C LYS A 60 3.18 -18.83 -5.63
N SER A 61 2.69 -18.39 -6.78
CA SER A 61 2.40 -19.27 -7.92
C SER A 61 2.31 -18.47 -9.23
N GLY A 62 2.48 -19.18 -10.34
CA GLY A 62 2.39 -18.61 -11.69
C GLY A 62 3.56 -17.69 -12.03
N ASN A 63 3.33 -16.80 -13.01
CA ASN A 63 4.28 -15.78 -13.47
C ASN A 63 3.60 -14.41 -13.35
N PRO A 64 3.47 -13.87 -12.13
CA PRO A 64 2.63 -12.71 -11.91
C PRO A 64 3.25 -11.45 -12.52
N THR A 65 2.40 -10.66 -13.19
CA THR A 65 2.66 -9.24 -13.47
C THR A 65 1.97 -8.39 -12.41
N VAL A 66 2.73 -7.50 -11.77
CA VAL A 66 2.26 -6.64 -10.68
C VAL A 66 2.35 -5.19 -11.12
N THR A 67 1.22 -4.49 -11.04
CA THR A 67 1.15 -3.03 -11.28
C THR A 67 0.61 -2.36 -10.03
N VAL A 68 1.27 -1.30 -9.58
CA VAL A 68 0.88 -0.53 -8.40
C VAL A 68 0.58 0.90 -8.80
N THR A 69 -0.59 1.39 -8.43
CA THR A 69 -1.06 2.76 -8.74
C THR A 69 -1.79 3.37 -7.55
N ASN A 70 -2.11 4.68 -7.64
CA ASN A 70 -2.94 5.40 -6.68
C ASN A 70 -2.43 5.18 -5.23
N ILE A 71 -1.19 5.61 -4.98
CA ILE A 71 -0.47 5.35 -3.74
C ILE A 71 -0.69 6.51 -2.77
N LEU A 72 -1.12 6.21 -1.55
CA LEU A 72 -1.06 7.09 -0.39
C LEU A 72 -0.02 6.56 0.59
N ILE A 73 0.89 7.42 1.00
CA ILE A 73 1.82 7.18 2.11
C ILE A 73 1.75 8.39 3.03
N CYS A 74 1.42 8.17 4.29
CA CYS A 74 1.47 9.19 5.32
C CYS A 74 1.91 8.58 6.65
N THR A 75 2.28 9.41 7.60
CA THR A 75 2.49 8.93 8.98
C THR A 75 1.18 8.41 9.54
N TRP A 76 1.27 7.48 10.49
CA TRP A 76 0.09 6.93 11.17
C TRP A 76 -0.71 8.04 11.88
N ASP A 77 -0.04 9.03 12.46
CA ASP A 77 -0.70 10.13 13.15
C ASP A 77 -1.46 11.04 12.18
N GLU A 78 -0.88 11.34 11.00
CA GLU A 78 -1.58 12.07 9.93
C GLU A 78 -2.81 11.30 9.42
N TYR A 79 -2.67 9.98 9.22
CA TYR A 79 -3.80 9.13 8.84
C TYR A 79 -4.92 9.19 9.89
N GLN A 80 -4.58 8.99 11.16
CA GLN A 80 -5.56 9.02 12.25
C GLN A 80 -6.24 10.38 12.39
N ALA A 81 -5.49 11.48 12.25
CA ALA A 81 -6.04 12.83 12.32
C ALA A 81 -7.03 13.13 11.18
N ASN A 82 -6.87 12.51 10.01
CA ASN A 82 -7.71 12.73 8.84
C ASN A 82 -8.73 11.60 8.60
N LYS A 83 -8.77 10.56 9.44
CA LYS A 83 -9.53 9.34 9.18
C LYS A 83 -11.01 9.60 8.92
N THR A 84 -11.65 10.45 9.73
CA THR A 84 -13.07 10.80 9.56
C THR A 84 -13.35 11.44 8.20
N LEU A 85 -12.46 12.32 7.73
CA LEU A 85 -12.58 12.93 6.41
C LEU A 85 -12.41 11.88 5.30
N LEU A 86 -11.37 11.05 5.39
CA LEU A 86 -11.06 10.02 4.40
C LEU A 86 -12.18 8.98 4.28
N ASP A 87 -12.76 8.56 5.41
CA ASP A 87 -13.92 7.67 5.43
C ASP A 87 -15.14 8.35 4.80
N GLY A 88 -15.39 9.64 5.14
CA GLY A 88 -16.54 10.40 4.67
C GLY A 88 -16.58 10.64 3.16
N ILE A 89 -15.42 10.76 2.53
CA ILE A 89 -15.31 10.92 1.06
C ILE A 89 -15.10 9.60 0.32
N GLY A 90 -15.15 8.46 1.02
CA GLY A 90 -14.89 7.15 0.41
C GLY A 90 -13.50 7.09 -0.22
N TYR A 91 -12.48 7.67 0.43
CA TYR A 91 -11.16 7.84 -0.21
C TYR A 91 -10.53 6.50 -0.60
N PHE A 92 -10.78 5.45 0.18
CA PHE A 92 -10.26 4.11 -0.06
C PHE A 92 -11.32 3.14 -0.62
N THR A 93 -12.51 3.61 -0.98
CA THR A 93 -13.57 2.78 -1.55
C THR A 93 -13.48 2.75 -3.07
N GLY A 94 -13.40 1.54 -3.65
CA GLY A 94 -13.35 1.33 -5.10
C GLY A 94 -11.95 1.30 -5.72
N ASP A 95 -11.91 1.29 -7.05
CA ASP A 95 -10.69 1.11 -7.83
C ASP A 95 -9.88 2.41 -8.03
N THR A 96 -10.49 3.58 -7.80
CA THR A 96 -9.86 4.92 -7.92
C THR A 96 -9.63 5.59 -6.54
N MET A 97 -9.00 6.77 -6.52
CA MET A 97 -8.77 7.59 -5.31
C MET A 97 -9.07 9.07 -5.55
N PRO A 98 -10.06 9.68 -4.86
CA PRO A 98 -11.20 9.02 -4.20
C PRO A 98 -12.14 8.37 -5.24
N GLN A 99 -13.18 7.68 -4.77
CA GLN A 99 -14.24 7.11 -5.61
C GLN A 99 -14.69 8.14 -6.66
N ALA A 100 -14.59 7.78 -7.95
CA ALA A 100 -15.06 8.63 -9.05
C ALA A 100 -16.60 8.60 -9.13
#